data_AF-A0A8K1LFX8-F1
#
_entry.id   AF-A0A8K1LFX8-F1
#
_cell.length_a   1.000
_cell.length_b   1.000
_cell.length_c   1.000
_cell.angle_alpha   90.00
_cell.angle_beta   90.00
_cell.angle_gamma   90.00
#
_symmetry.space_group_name_H-M   'P 1'
#
loop_
_entity.id
_entity.type
_entity.pdbx_description
1 polymer ?
#
loop_
_entity_poly.entity_id
_entity_poly.type
_entity_poly.pdbx_seq_one_letter_code
_entity_poly.pdbx_strand_id
1 'polypeptide(L)'
;MELTGTPNGADRDTLMELTGTPNGADRDTLMELTGTPNGADRDTLMELTGTPNGADRDTLMELTGTPNGADRDTLMELTGTPNGADRDTLVGLTGTPNGADREPPVELTGTP
;
A
#
# COMPACT_ATOMS: atom_id res chain seq x y z
N MET A 1 -11.19 -10.94 12.35
CA MET A 1 -10.33 -10.59 13.50
C MET A 1 -9.83 -9.18 13.26
N GLU A 2 -9.93 -8.33 14.26
CA GLU A 2 -9.44 -6.95 14.28
C GLU A 2 -8.23 -6.90 15.20
N LEU A 3 -7.23 -6.10 14.86
CA LEU A 3 -6.07 -5.86 15.70
C LEU A 3 -5.76 -4.36 15.76
N THR A 4 -5.43 -3.88 16.94
CA THR A 4 -4.99 -2.50 17.15
C THR A 4 -3.59 -2.47 17.78
N GLY A 5 -2.78 -1.51 17.35
CA GLY A 5 -1.44 -1.27 17.90
C GLY A 5 -0.31 -1.54 16.91
N THR A 6 0.86 -1.91 17.43
CA THR A 6 2.10 -2.04 16.67
C THR A 6 2.57 -3.50 16.64
N PRO A 7 1.86 -4.40 15.94
CA PRO A 7 2.31 -5.78 15.84
C PRO A 7 3.64 -5.84 15.09
N ASN A 8 4.59 -6.58 15.66
CA ASN A 8 5.85 -6.93 15.02
C ASN A 8 5.83 -8.44 14.72
N GLY A 9 6.16 -8.86 13.50
CA GLY A 9 6.34 -10.29 13.14
C GLY A 9 5.08 -11.13 13.29
N ALA A 10 3.99 -10.73 12.63
CA ALA A 10 2.70 -11.41 12.77
C ALA A 10 2.29 -12.13 11.47
N ASP A 11 2.77 -13.38 11.32
CA ASP A 11 2.34 -14.30 10.27
C ASP A 11 0.88 -14.69 10.50
N ARG A 12 0.01 -14.28 9.57
CA ARG A 12 -1.40 -14.65 9.57
C ARG A 12 -1.89 -14.80 8.14
N ASP A 13 -2.52 -15.94 7.87
CA ASP A 13 -3.17 -16.24 6.59
C ASP A 13 -4.23 -15.17 6.25
N THR A 14 -5.01 -14.72 7.24
CA THR A 14 -6.02 -13.68 7.01
C THR A 14 -6.26 -12.81 8.22
N LEU A 15 -6.27 -11.50 8.01
CA LEU A 15 -6.73 -10.51 8.98
C LEU A 15 -7.76 -9.60 8.32
N MET A 16 -8.85 -9.29 9.03
CA MET A 16 -9.88 -8.42 8.46
C MET A 16 -9.42 -6.97 8.54
N GLU A 17 -9.02 -6.54 9.74
CA GLU A 17 -8.72 -5.13 9.98
C GLU A 17 -7.50 -5.00 10.88
N LEU A 18 -6.65 -4.03 10.56
CA LEU A 18 -5.55 -3.59 11.40
C LEU A 18 -5.52 -2.07 11.47
N THR A 19 -5.53 -1.53 12.68
CA THR A 19 -5.26 -0.12 12.92
C THR A 19 -3.95 0.05 13.69
N GLY A 20 -2.98 0.78 13.11
CA GLY A 20 -1.74 1.16 13.78
C GLY A 20 -0.51 1.15 12.87
N THR A 21 0.66 0.88 13.46
CA THR A 21 1.96 0.98 12.77
C THR A 21 2.68 -0.38 12.80
N PRO A 22 2.24 -1.36 12.00
CA PRO A 22 2.91 -2.65 11.95
C PRO A 22 4.33 -2.49 11.40
N ASN A 23 5.29 -3.21 11.99
CA ASN A 23 6.63 -3.34 11.45
C ASN A 23 6.95 -4.81 11.17
N GLY A 24 7.43 -5.16 9.98
CA GLY A 24 7.82 -6.55 9.66
C GLY A 24 6.67 -7.52 9.80
N ALA A 25 5.60 -7.37 9.00
CA ALA A 25 4.45 -8.25 9.07
C ALA A 25 4.19 -8.91 7.72
N ASP A 26 4.36 -10.23 7.68
CA ASP A 26 4.09 -11.06 6.51
C ASP A 26 2.67 -11.60 6.60
N ARG A 27 1.84 -11.31 5.60
CA ARG A 27 0.45 -11.81 5.55
C ARG A 27 0.00 -12.07 4.13
N ASP A 28 -0.60 -13.24 3.91
CA ASP A 28 -1.21 -13.61 2.65
C ASP A 28 -2.37 -12.65 2.31
N THR A 29 -3.24 -12.33 3.29
CA THR A 29 -4.38 -11.44 3.04
C THR A 29 -4.71 -10.52 4.23
N LEU A 30 -4.83 -9.23 3.93
CA LEU A 30 -5.41 -8.22 4.82
C LEU A 30 -6.51 -7.45 4.08
N MET A 31 -7.70 -7.33 4.66
CA MET A 31 -8.76 -6.54 4.01
C MET A 31 -8.50 -5.05 4.18
N GLU A 32 -8.33 -4.58 5.41
CA GLU A 32 -8.20 -3.15 5.70
C GLU A 32 -7.02 -2.86 6.61
N LEU A 33 -6.24 -1.83 6.25
CA LEU A 33 -5.16 -1.29 7.06
C LEU A 33 -5.29 0.23 7.17
N THR A 34 -5.40 0.72 8.40
CA THR A 34 -5.31 2.14 8.71
C THR A 34 -4.05 2.43 9.51
N GLY A 35 -3.15 3.24 8.95
CA GLY A 35 -1.98 3.76 9.65
C GLY A 35 -0.70 3.82 8.81
N THR A 36 0.45 3.60 9.45
CA THR A 36 1.78 3.82 8.85
C THR A 36 2.61 2.53 8.93
N PRO A 37 2.36 1.55 8.04
CA PRO A 37 3.16 0.33 8.02
C PRO A 37 4.60 0.64 7.58
N ASN A 38 5.58 0.03 8.24
CA ASN A 38 6.98 0.06 7.80
C ASN A 38 7.48 -1.37 7.56
N GLY A 39 8.03 -1.69 6.38
CA GLY A 39 8.62 -3.01 6.12
C GLY A 39 7.58 -4.13 6.23
N ALA A 40 6.63 -4.23 5.32
CA ALA A 40 5.61 -5.28 5.41
C ALA A 40 5.37 -5.93 4.06
N ASP A 41 5.58 -7.24 4.00
CA ASP A 41 5.41 -8.05 2.81
C ASP A 41 4.00 -8.66 2.83
N ARG A 42 3.21 -8.40 1.79
CA ARG A 42 1.87 -8.99 1.68
C ARG A 42 1.53 -9.37 0.26
N ASP A 43 1.03 -10.58 0.08
CA ASP A 43 0.51 -11.03 -1.22
C ASP A 43 -0.70 -10.17 -1.61
N THR A 44 -1.65 -9.96 -0.69
CA THR A 44 -2.86 -9.17 -0.97
C THR A 44 -3.25 -8.23 0.17
N LEU A 45 -3.46 -6.96 -0.19
CA LEU A 45 -4.15 -5.97 0.65
C LEU A 45 -5.29 -5.34 -0.15
N MET A 46 -6.52 -5.34 0.38
CA MET A 46 -7.62 -4.70 -0.33
C MET A 46 -7.56 -3.18 -0.19
N GLU A 47 -7.48 -2.67 1.04
CA GLU A 47 -7.54 -1.23 1.30
C GLU A 47 -6.45 -0.78 2.27
N LEU A 48 -5.77 0.31 1.91
CA LEU A 48 -4.80 0.98 2.75
C LEU A 48 -5.10 2.47 2.86
N THR A 49 -5.30 2.93 4.08
CA THR A 49 -5.37 4.36 4.40
C THR A 49 -4.16 4.76 5.25
N GLY A 50 -3.29 5.63 4.70
CA GLY A 50 -2.20 6.25 5.46
C GLY A 50 -0.90 6.43 4.68
N THR A 51 0.23 6.29 5.37
CA THR A 51 1.56 6.60 4.83
C THR A 51 2.49 5.40 4.96
N PRO A 52 2.41 4.43 4.04
CA PRO A 52 3.30 3.27 4.05
C PRO A 52 4.73 3.69 3.69
N ASN A 53 5.72 3.18 4.44
CA ASN A 53 7.13 3.31 4.11
C ASN A 53 7.75 1.93 3.89
N GLY A 54 8.46 1.70 2.78
CA GLY A 54 9.22 0.45 2.58
C GLY A 54 8.32 -0.78 2.63
N ALA A 55 7.35 -0.93 1.73
CA ALA A 55 6.43 -2.06 1.80
C ALA A 55 6.28 -2.72 0.43
N ASP A 56 6.57 -4.02 0.40
CA ASP A 56 6.51 -4.84 -0.81
C ASP A 56 5.17 -5.58 -0.83
N ARG A 57 4.43 -5.45 -1.93
CA ARG A 57 3.16 -6.16 -2.09
C ARG A 57 2.92 -6.61 -3.51
N ASP A 58 2.51 -7.85 -3.70
CA ASP A 58 2.13 -8.34 -5.01
C ASP A 58 0.86 -7.60 -5.49
N THR A 59 -0.16 -7.49 -4.62
CA THR A 59 -1.42 -6.82 -4.97
C THR A 59 -1.92 -5.86 -3.90
N LEU A 60 -2.23 -4.63 -4.32
CA LEU A 60 -3.02 -3.67 -3.56
C LEU A 60 -4.20 -3.16 -4.42
N MET A 61 -5.44 -3.27 -3.94
CA MET A 61 -6.57 -2.75 -4.70
C MET A 61 -6.68 -1.23 -4.55
N GLU A 62 -6.73 -0.72 -3.33
CA GLU A 62 -6.94 0.70 -3.08
C GLU A 62 -5.92 1.27 -2.07
N LEU A 63 -5.34 2.41 -2.43
CA LEU A 63 -4.47 3.17 -1.55
C LEU A 63 -4.93 4.63 -1.48
N THR A 64 -5.24 5.08 -0.28
CA THR A 64 -5.44 6.50 0.03
C THR A 64 -4.31 7.01 0.92
N GLY A 65 -3.50 7.93 0.40
CA GLY A 65 -2.49 8.65 1.19
C GLY A 65 -1.17 8.92 0.46
N THR A 66 -0.07 8.87 1.21
CA THR A 66 1.26 9.30 0.71
C THR A 66 2.28 8.17 0.89
N PRO A 67 2.33 7.20 -0.04
CA PRO A 67 3.33 6.13 0.03
C PRO A 67 4.73 6.68 -0.25
N ASN A 68 5.71 6.18 0.51
CA ASN A 68 7.13 6.50 0.32
C ASN A 68 7.95 5.21 0.22
N GLY A 69 8.68 4.99 -0.89
CA GLY A 69 9.53 3.80 -1.03
C GLY A 69 8.73 2.51 -0.98
N ALA A 70 7.80 2.28 -1.90
CA ALA A 70 6.96 1.08 -1.84
C ALA A 70 6.91 0.38 -3.19
N ASP A 71 7.35 -0.88 -3.21
CA ASP A 71 7.40 -1.70 -4.41
C ASP A 71 6.12 -2.54 -4.50
N ARG A 72 5.46 -2.50 -5.65
CA ARG A 72 4.25 -3.30 -5.88
C ARG A 72 4.16 -3.82 -7.29
N ASP A 73 3.84 -5.10 -7.45
CA ASP A 73 3.59 -5.65 -8.78
C ASP A 73 2.30 -5.02 -9.35
N THR A 74 1.23 -4.97 -8.54
CA THR A 74 -0.06 -4.42 -8.97
C THR A 74 -0.67 -3.45 -7.95
N LEU A 75 -1.05 -2.26 -8.43
CA LEU A 75 -1.93 -1.32 -7.74
C LEU A 75 -3.12 -0.95 -8.64
N MET A 76 -4.35 -1.18 -8.21
CA MET A 76 -5.51 -0.78 -9.02
C MET A 76 -5.77 0.72 -8.89
N GLU A 77 -5.93 1.23 -7.68
CA GLU A 77 -6.29 2.64 -7.47
C GLU A 77 -5.40 3.31 -6.41
N LEU A 78 -4.94 4.52 -6.75
CA LEU A 78 -4.19 5.39 -5.86
C LEU A 78 -4.83 6.76 -5.79
N THR A 79 -5.18 7.19 -4.57
CA THR A 79 -5.54 8.57 -4.27
C THR A 79 -4.48 9.22 -3.38
N GLY A 80 -3.74 10.21 -3.90
CA GLY A 80 -2.79 11.00 -3.11
C GLY A 80 -1.48 11.33 -3.83
N THR A 81 -0.40 11.50 -3.06
CA THR A 81 0.90 11.98 -3.57
C THR A 81 2.00 10.96 -3.29
N PRO A 82 2.19 9.96 -4.17
CA PRO A 82 3.25 8.98 -3.99
C PRO A 82 4.64 9.59 -4.21
N ASN A 83 5.60 9.22 -3.36
CA ASN A 83 7.01 9.57 -3.48
C ASN A 83 7.86 8.30 -3.61
N GLY A 84 8.63 8.14 -4.69
CA GLY A 84 9.55 6.99 -4.85
C GLY A 84 8.86 5.63 -4.67
N ALA A 85 7.92 5.28 -5.54
CA ALA A 85 7.27 3.97 -5.47
C ALA A 85 7.34 3.33 -6.84
N ASP A 86 8.04 2.19 -6.90
CA ASP A 86 8.20 1.37 -8.10
C ASP A 86 6.98 0.46 -8.20
N ARG A 87 6.35 0.47 -9.37
CA ARG A 87 5.20 -0.38 -9.63
C ARG A 87 5.26 -0.91 -11.04
N ASP A 88 5.02 -2.21 -11.19
CA ASP A 88 4.93 -2.83 -12.51
C ASP A 88 3.61 -2.42 -13.19
N THR A 89 2.50 -2.43 -12.44
CA THR A 89 1.18 -2.04 -12.95
C THR A 89 0.46 -1.06 -12.02
N LEU A 90 -0.01 0.06 -12.59
CA LEU A 90 -0.94 0.98 -11.95
C LEU A 90 -2.13 1.24 -12.89
N VAL A 91 -3.36 0.96 -12.43
CA VAL A 91 -4.56 1.16 -13.28
C VAL A 91 -5.04 2.61 -13.20
N GLY A 92 -5.24 3.15 -12.01
CA GLY A 92 -5.80 4.47 -11.77
C GLY A 92 -4.99 5.28 -10.75
N LEU A 93 -4.73 6.54 -11.08
CA LEU A 93 -4.16 7.50 -10.14
C LEU A 93 -4.98 8.79 -10.13
N THR A 94 -5.35 9.19 -8.91
CA THR A 94 -5.91 10.49 -8.57
C THR A 94 -4.93 11.26 -7.68
N GLY A 95 -4.20 12.22 -8.26
CA GLY A 95 -3.27 13.08 -7.50
C GLY A 95 -1.98 13.41 -8.23
N THR A 96 -0.96 13.82 -7.47
CA THR A 96 0.31 14.36 -8.01
C THR A 96 1.48 13.45 -7.62
N PRO A 97 2.01 12.63 -8.54
CA PRO A 97 3.17 11.78 -8.25
C PRO A 97 4.47 12.58 -8.25
N ASN A 98 5.37 12.29 -7.31
CA ASN A 98 6.72 12.84 -7.27
C ASN A 98 7.76 11.71 -7.34
N GLY A 99 8.71 11.82 -8.28
CA GLY A 99 9.92 10.99 -8.31
C GLY A 99 9.65 9.48 -8.41
N ALA A 100 9.01 9.02 -9.48
CA ALA A 100 8.75 7.60 -9.64
C ALA A 100 9.26 7.07 -10.97
N ASP A 101 9.95 5.93 -10.94
CA ASP A 101 10.19 5.09 -12.10
C ASP A 101 8.94 4.23 -12.30
N ARG A 102 8.14 4.52 -13.33
CA ARG A 102 6.89 3.81 -13.59
C ARG A 102 6.64 3.65 -15.08
N GLU A 103 5.93 2.57 -15.42
CA GLU A 103 5.03 2.63 -16.56
C GLU A 103 3.88 3.62 -16.27
N PRO A 104 3.49 4.48 -17.22
CA PRO A 104 2.36 5.39 -17.02
C PRO A 104 1.10 4.56 -16.72
N PRO A 105 0.24 4.98 -15.77
CA PRO A 105 -0.94 4.20 -15.47
C PRO A 105 -1.93 4.25 -16.62
N VAL A 106 -2.82 3.27 -16.64
CA VAL A 106 -3.86 3.13 -17.67
C VAL A 106 -4.77 4.37 -17.68
N GLU A 107 -5.09 4.92 -16.50
CA GLU A 107 -5.83 6.16 -16.33
C GLU A 107 -5.16 7.10 -15.31
N LEU A 108 -4.99 8.36 -15.73
CA LEU A 108 -4.51 9.47 -14.90
C LEU A 108 -5.61 10.53 -14.77
N THR A 109 -5.99 10.86 -13.54
CA THR A 109 -6.86 12.01 -13.26
C THR A 109 -6.22 12.90 -12.19
N GLY A 110 -6.18 14.21 -12.41
CA GLY A 110 -5.54 15.15 -11.50
C GLY A 110 -4.59 16.12 -12.20
N THR A 111 -4.36 17.27 -11.57
CA THR A 111 -3.46 18.31 -12.11
C THR A 111 -2.03 18.09 -11.57
N PRO A 112 -0.99 18.24 -12.43
CA PRO A 112 0.40 18.31 -11.98
C PRO A 112 0.65 19.42 -10.96
#